data_AF-A0A4U9RSL7-F1
#
_entry.id   AF-A0A4U9RSL7-F1
#
_cell.length_a   1.000
_cell.length_b   1.000
_cell.length_c   1.000
_cell.angle_alpha   90.00
_cell.angle_beta   90.00
_cell.angle_gamma   90.00
#
_symmetry.space_group_name_H-M   'P 1'
#
loop_
_entity.id
_entity.type
_entity.pdbx_description
1 polymer ?
#
loop_
_entity_poly.entity_id
_entity_poly.type
_entity_poly.pdbx_seq_one_letter_code
_entity_poly.pdbx_strand_id
1 'polypeptide(L)' 'MEVITEYKNRGIGKTLVKKAIEETSDFYMIDLSCDDNLTSFYDKFNMFKTNAMIVRNYDKQTGE' A
#
# COMPACT_ATOMS: atom_id res chain seq x y z
N MET A 1 -5.74 -2.71 4.86
CA MET A 1 -6.71 -3.71 4.38
C MET A 1 -6.06 -4.53 3.29
N GLU A 2 -6.09 -5.85 3.39
CA GLU A 2 -5.55 -6.75 2.37
C GLU A 2 -6.69 -7.46 1.64
N VAL A 3 -6.49 -7.80 0.37
CA VAL A 3 -7.46 -8.62 -0.38
C VAL A 3 -7.31 -10.07 0.08
N ILE A 4 -8.33 -10.59 0.76
CA ILE A 4 -8.33 -11.98 1.22
C ILE A 4 -8.20 -12.96 0.04
N THR A 5 -7.60 -14.10 0.30
CA THR A 5 -7.15 -15.06 -0.73
C THR A 5 -8.23 -15.42 -1.76
N GLU A 6 -9.47 -15.63 -1.33
CA GLU A 6 -10.61 -16.02 -2.17
C GLU A 6 -10.98 -14.97 -3.24
N TYR A 7 -10.61 -13.71 -3.00
CA TYR A 7 -10.92 -12.58 -3.89
C TYR A 7 -9.67 -11.99 -4.58
N LYS A 8 -8.51 -12.63 -4.45
CA LYS A 8 -7.29 -12.23 -5.18
C LYS A 8 -7.48 -12.38 -6.69
N ASN A 9 -6.67 -11.66 -7.46
CA ASN A 9 -6.66 -11.65 -8.93
C ASN A 9 -7.95 -11.16 -9.62
N ARG A 10 -8.88 -10.55 -8.88
CA ARG A 10 -10.12 -9.95 -9.41
C ARG A 10 -10.02 -8.43 -9.62
N GLY A 11 -8.81 -7.86 -9.53
CA GLY A 11 -8.58 -6.42 -9.67
C GLY A 11 -8.94 -5.57 -8.44
N ILE A 12 -9.45 -6.17 -7.36
CA ILE A 12 -9.88 -5.44 -6.14
C ILE A 12 -8.75 -4.59 -5.56
N GLY A 13 -7.55 -5.17 -5.39
CA GLY A 13 -6.40 -4.44 -4.86
C GLY A 13 -6.05 -3.22 -5.71
N LYS A 14 -6.18 -3.31 -7.04
CA LYS A 14 -5.96 -2.19 -7.95
C LYS A 14 -6.99 -1.08 -7.75
N THR A 15 -8.26 -1.44 -7.54
CA THR A 15 -9.32 -0.48 -7.24
C THR A 15 -9.08 0.21 -5.89
N LEU A 16 -8.68 -0.54 -4.86
CA LEU A 16 -8.41 -0.01 -3.53
C LEU A 16 -7.25 0.98 -3.54
N VAL A 17 -6.13 0.65 -4.20
CA VAL A 17 -4.97 1.57 -4.31
C VAL A 17 -5.35 2.85 -5.06
N LYS A 18 -6.09 2.76 -6.16
CA LYS A 18 -6.57 3.96 -6.89
C LYS A 18 -7.40 4.89 -6.00
N LYS A 19 -8.36 4.32 -5.26
CA LYS A 19 -9.19 5.10 -4.35
C LYS A 19 -8.36 5.74 -3.24
N ALA A 20 -7.42 5.01 -2.65
CA ALA A 20 -6.55 5.57 -1.62
C ALA A 20 -5.74 6.77 -2.15
N ILE A 21 -5.16 6.67 -3.36
CA ILE A 21 -4.44 7.79 -3.98
C ILE A 21 -5.37 8.98 -4.26
N GLU A 22 -6.58 8.72 -4.76
CA GLU A 22 -7.58 9.76 -5.04
C GLU A 22 -8.02 10.48 -3.76
N GLU A 23 -8.34 9.73 -2.72
CA GLU A 23 -8.77 10.26 -1.41
C GLU A 23 -7.66 11.03 -0.68
N THR A 24 -6.39 10.79 -1.05
CA THR A 24 -5.21 11.45 -0.47
C THR A 24 -4.57 12.46 -1.41
N SER A 25 -5.24 12.83 -2.51
CA SER A 25 -4.69 13.67 -3.57
C SER A 25 -4.33 15.09 -3.13
N ASP A 26 -4.93 15.59 -2.06
CA ASP A 26 -4.61 16.89 -1.46
C ASP A 26 -3.38 16.85 -0.53
N PHE A 27 -2.84 15.67 -0.25
CA PHE A 27 -1.60 15.54 0.51
C PHE A 27 -0.39 15.67 -0.39
N TYR A 28 0.65 16.31 0.14
CA TYR A 28 1.93 16.47 -0.56
C TYR A 28 2.52 15.13 -1.04
N MET A 29 2.39 14.07 -0.24
CA MET A 29 3.03 12.78 -0.50
C MET A 29 2.34 11.65 0.26
N ILE A 30 2.38 10.46 -0.33
CA ILE A 30 2.08 9.19 0.32
C ILE A 30 3.23 8.21 0.06
N ASP A 31 3.61 7.46 1.10
CA ASP A 31 4.64 6.43 1.02
C ASP A 31 4.09 5.09 1.50
N LEU A 32 4.57 3.99 0.90
CA LEU A 32 4.32 2.64 1.40
C LEU A 32 5.63 1.85 1.44
N SER A 33 5.77 1.01 2.47
CA SER A 33 6.80 -0.02 2.50
C SER A 33 6.21 -1.33 1.98
N CYS A 34 6.88 -1.98 1.04
CA CYS A 34 6.46 -3.28 0.50
C CYS A 34 7.65 -4.18 0.21
N ASP A 35 7.39 -5.48 0.11
CA ASP A 35 8.37 -6.47 -0.32
C ASP A 35 8.71 -6.29 -1.82
N ASP A 36 9.92 -6.70 -2.22
CA ASP A 36 10.42 -6.51 -3.59
C ASP A 36 9.50 -7.12 -4.66
N ASN A 37 8.84 -8.24 -4.37
CA ASN A 37 7.91 -8.91 -5.29
C ASN A 37 6.63 -8.10 -5.58
N LEU A 38 6.32 -7.08 -4.77
CA LEU A 38 5.16 -6.20 -4.96
C LEU A 38 5.52 -4.89 -5.66
N THR A 39 6.80 -4.57 -5.86
CA THR A 39 7.23 -3.32 -6.50
C THR A 39 6.62 -3.11 -7.88
N SER A 40 6.62 -4.13 -8.76
CA SER A 40 5.99 -4.05 -10.09
C SER A 40 4.47 -3.92 -10.07
N PHE A 41 3.82 -4.27 -8.95
CA PHE A 41 2.40 -4.00 -8.79
C PHE A 41 2.16 -2.50 -8.55
N TYR A 42 2.94 -1.88 -7.65
CA TYR A 42 2.80 -0.47 -7.27
C TYR A 42 3.31 0.52 -8.33
N ASP A 43 4.31 0.14 -9.11
CA ASP A 43 4.83 0.92 -10.24
C ASP A 43 3.71 1.33 -11.24
N LYS A 44 2.68 0.49 -11.38
CA LYS A 44 1.50 0.75 -12.24
C LYS A 44 0.65 1.94 -11.79
N PHE A 45 0.91 2.51 -10.62
CA PHE A 45 0.20 3.66 -10.06
C PHE A 45 1.09 4.90 -9.93
N ASN A 46 2.19 4.99 -10.70
CA ASN A 46 3.17 6.07 -10.63
C ASN A 46 3.83 6.22 -9.24
N MET A 47 3.94 5.11 -8.50
CA MET A 47 4.73 5.06 -7.28
C MET A 47 6.17 4.73 -7.62
N PHE A 48 7.12 5.37 -6.92
CA PHE A 48 8.55 5.20 -7.17
C PHE A 48 9.20 4.35 -6.07
N LYS A 49 10.19 3.53 -6.45
CA LYS A 49 10.94 2.72 -5.48
C LYS A 49 11.84 3.62 -4.63
N THR A 50 11.71 3.51 -3.31
CA THR A 50 12.55 4.19 -2.30
C THR A 50 13.09 3.17 -1.29
N ASN A 51 14.02 3.60 -0.44
CA ASN A 51 14.55 2.77 0.66
C ASN A 51 13.79 3.11 1.95
N ALA A 52 13.18 2.09 2.57
CA ALA A 52 12.45 2.25 3.82
C ALA A 52 13.16 1.51 4.98
N MET A 53 13.27 2.19 6.12
CA MET A 53 13.71 1.61 7.39
C MET A 53 12.57 1.78 8.39
N ILE A 54 12.12 0.71 9.03
CA ILE A 54 10.92 0.73 9.87
C ILE A 54 11.13 0.06 11.22
N VAL A 55 10.50 0.60 12.26
CA VAL A 55 10.29 -0.06 13.56
C VAL A 55 8.78 -0.13 13.79
N ARG A 56 8.30 -1.24 14.35
CA ARG A 56 6.88 -1.50 14.63
C ARG A 56 6.75 -2.12 16.02
N ASN A 57 5.96 -1.47 16.88
CA ASN A 57 5.55 -2.01 18.17
C ASN A 57 4.25 -2.78 17.96
N TYR A 58 4.36 -4.06 17.59
CA TYR A 58 3.19 -4.86 17.20
C TYR A 58 2.18 -5.06 18.33
N ASP A 59 2.62 -4.99 19.58
CA ASP A 59 1.79 -4.96 20.78
C ASP A 59 0.87 -3.73 20.85
N LYS A 60 1.20 -2.66 20.12
CA LYS A 60 0.47 -1.39 20.05
C LYS A 60 -0.27 -1.17 18.74
N GLN A 61 -0.48 -2.21 17.94
CA GLN A 61 -1.03 -2.07 16.57
C GLN A 61 -2.46 -1.48 16.51
N THR A 62 -3.23 -1.54 17.60
CA THR A 62 -4.57 -0.96 17.71
C THR A 62 -4.56 0.48 18.22
N GLY A 63 -3.39 1.06 18.49
CA GLY A 63 -3.27 2.41 19.07
C GLY A 63 -3.41 2.46 20.60
N GLU A 64 -3.37 1.31 21.28
CA GLU A 64 -3.42 1.18 22.74
C GLU A 64 -2.20 0.44 23.30
#